data_AF-A0A7V3IXR0-F1
#
_entry.id   AF-A0A7V3IXR0-F1
#
_cell.length_a   1.000
_cell.length_b   1.000
_cell.length_c   1.000
_cell.angle_alpha   90.00
_cell.angle_beta   90.00
_cell.angle_gamma   90.00
#
_symmetry.space_group_name_H-M   'P 1'
#
loop_
_entity.id
_entity.type
_entity.pdbx_description
1 polymer ?
#
loop_
_entity_poly.entity_id
_entity_poly.type
_entity_poly.pdbx_seq_one_letter_code
_entity_poly.pdbx_strand_id
1 'polypeptide(L)' 'RIRTYNFPENRITDHRIGYKAHNLDQVLDGDLDALFDALGAADRQSRLRA' A
#
# COMPACT_ATOMS: atom_id res chain seq x y z
N ARG A 1 1.92 -13.76 -0.37
CA ARG A 1 1.93 -12.72 -1.43
C ARG A 1 1.98 -11.36 -0.74
N ILE A 2 2.95 -10.49 -1.04
CA ILE A 2 3.09 -9.19 -0.36
C ILE A 2 2.15 -8.13 -0.98
N ARG A 3 2.12 -8.00 -2.31
CA ARG A 3 1.25 -7.06 -3.04
C ARG A 3 0.58 -7.68 -4.27
N THR A 4 -0.50 -7.05 -4.70
CA THR A 4 -1.17 -7.27 -5.98
C THR A 4 -1.22 -5.95 -6.74
N TYR A 5 -0.81 -5.96 -8.01
CA TYR A 5 -1.01 -4.87 -8.96
C TYR A 5 -2.03 -5.33 -10.00
N ASN A 6 -3.14 -4.61 -10.13
CA ASN A 6 -4.23 -4.89 -11.06
C ASN A 6 -4.35 -3.73 -12.05
N PHE A 7 -3.72 -3.87 -13.22
CA PHE A 7 -3.68 -2.84 -14.26
C PHE A 7 -5.06 -2.49 -14.84
N PRO A 8 -5.94 -3.44 -15.20
CA PRO A 8 -7.28 -3.13 -15.70
C PRO A 8 -8.13 -2.27 -14.76
N GLU A 9 -7.97 -2.41 -13.44
CA GLU A 9 -8.73 -1.67 -12.42
C GLU A 9 -7.94 -0.52 -11.80
N ASN A 10 -6.76 -0.20 -12.36
CA ASN A 10 -5.80 0.75 -11.83
C ASN A 10 -5.53 0.58 -10.32
N ARG A 11 -5.52 -0.66 -9.82
CA ARG A 11 -5.55 -0.94 -8.37
C ARG A 11 -4.28 -1.58 -7.85
N ILE A 12 -3.74 -1.03 -6.77
CA ILE A 12 -2.73 -1.66 -5.92
C ILE A 12 -3.39 -2.22 -4.64
N THR A 13 -2.90 -3.37 -4.17
CA THR A 13 -3.29 -3.95 -2.88
C THR A 13 -2.06 -4.45 -2.14
N ASP A 14 -1.85 -4.04 -0.88
CA ASP A 14 -0.83 -4.61 0.01
C ASP A 14 -1.50 -5.51 1.05
N HIS A 15 -1.15 -6.80 1.01
CA HIS A 15 -1.77 -7.84 1.85
C HIS A 15 -1.24 -7.85 3.28
N ARG A 16 -0.10 -7.22 3.56
CA ARG A 16 0.48 -7.19 4.90
C ARG A 16 -0.35 -6.31 5.84
N ILE A 17 -0.93 -5.25 5.29
CA ILE A 17 -1.65 -4.22 6.04
C ILE A 17 -3.10 -4.03 5.58
N GLY A 18 -3.56 -4.80 4.58
CA GLY A 18 -4.91 -4.69 4.03
C GLY A 18 -5.15 -3.41 3.21
N TYR A 19 -4.09 -2.73 2.77
CA TYR A 19 -4.18 -1.48 2.00
C TYR A 19 -4.67 -1.73 0.58
N LYS A 20 -5.58 -0.90 0.09
CA LYS A 20 -6.13 -0.93 -1.26
C LYS A 20 -6.27 0.49 -1.79
N ALA A 21 -5.77 0.76 -2.99
CA ALA A 21 -5.90 2.06 -3.64
C ALA A 21 -6.03 1.91 -5.16
N HIS A 22 -6.74 2.84 -5.80
CA HIS A 22 -7.07 2.84 -7.23
C HIS A 22 -6.24 3.88 -8.03
N ASN A 23 -4.96 4.01 -7.70
CA ASN A 23 -4.01 4.95 -8.28
C ASN A 23 -2.70 4.24 -8.69
N LEU A 24 -2.80 3.02 -9.25
CA LEU A 24 -1.63 2.22 -9.59
C LEU A 24 -0.69 2.93 -10.58
N ASP A 25 -1.23 3.61 -11.58
CA ASP A 25 -0.51 4.46 -12.52
C ASP A 25 0.38 5.49 -11.82
N GLN A 26 -0.17 6.30 -10.91
CA GLN A 26 0.57 7.31 -10.15
C GLN A 26 1.66 6.69 -9.29
N VAL A 27 1.35 5.56 -8.65
CA VAL A 27 2.29 4.79 -7.83
C VAL A 27 3.47 4.28 -8.67
N LEU A 28 3.21 3.85 -9.91
CA LEU A 28 4.26 3.40 -10.83
C LEU A 28 5.08 4.58 -11.39
N ASP A 29 4.48 5.76 -11.50
CA ASP A 29 5.14 7.01 -11.88
C ASP A 29 5.94 7.65 -10.72
N GLY A 30 5.87 7.06 -9.52
CA GLY A 30 6.70 7.41 -8.36
C GLY A 30 5.97 8.09 -7.20
N ASP A 31 4.66 8.34 -7.32
CA ASP A 31 3.84 8.87 -6.24
C ASP A 31 3.55 7.78 -5.18
N LEU A 32 4.55 7.52 -4.35
CA LEU A 32 4.57 6.44 -3.37
C LEU A 32 4.24 6.89 -1.94
N ASP A 33 4.09 8.19 -1.71
CA ASP A 33 3.98 8.78 -0.37
C ASP A 33 2.80 8.17 0.41
N ALA A 34 1.62 8.10 -0.22
CA ALA A 34 0.43 7.51 0.40
C ALA A 34 0.61 6.03 0.75
N LEU A 35 1.37 5.26 -0.04
CA LEU A 35 1.65 3.85 0.23
C LEU A 35 2.63 3.70 1.40
N PHE A 36 3.69 4.52 1.44
CA PHE A 36 4.67 4.47 2.51
C PHE A 36 4.12 4.95 3.85
N ASP A 37 3.27 5.97 3.85
CA ASP A 37 2.59 6.44 5.05
C ASP A 37 1.70 5.36 5.66
N ALA A 38 0.93 4.65 4.82
CA ALA A 38 0.09 3.54 5.27
C ALA A 38 0.93 2.40 5.89
N LEU A 39 2.07 2.06 5.27
CA LEU A 39 3.00 1.05 5.79
C LEU A 39 3.64 1.48 7.12
N GLY A 40 4.09 2.73 7.21
CA GLY A 40 4.69 3.28 8.42
C GLY A 40 3.69 3.35 9.58
N ALA A 41 2.44 3.71 9.31
CA ALA A 41 1.38 3.72 10.32
C ALA A 41 1.09 2.31 10.85
N ALA A 42 0.98 1.32 9.97
CA ALA A 42 0.77 -0.06 10.35
C ALA A 42 1.94 -0.62 11.17
N ASP A 43 3.17 -0.30 10.79
CA ASP A 43 4.37 -0.72 11.53
C ASP A 43 4.47 -0.06 12.92
N ARG A 44 4.13 1.23 13.05
CA ARG A 44 4.05 1.88 14.37
C ARG A 44 2.99 1.20 15.24
N GLN A 45 1.84 0.85 14.68
CA GLN A 45 0.77 0.18 15.40
C GLN A 45 1.16 -1.23 15.84
N SER A 46 1.89 -1.99 15.03
CA SER A 46 2.37 -3.33 15.41
C SER A 46 3.35 -3.25 16.58
N ARG A 47 4.27 -2.27 16.56
CA ARG A 47 5.26 -2.05 17.64
C ARG A 47 4.63 -1.66 18.97
N LEU A 48 3.56 -0.86 18.96
CA LEU A 48 2.87 -0.44 20.19
C LEU A 48 2.03 -1.56 20.83
N ARG A 49 1.70 -2.62 20.08
CA ARG A 49 0.92 -3.76 20.55
C ARG A 49 1.80 -4.88 21.13
N ALA A 50 3.12 -4.80 20.99
CA ALA A 50 4.09 -5.74 21.51
C ALA A 50 4.62 -5.27 22.87
#